data_AF-A0A0M9Z5B0-F1
#
_entry.id   AF-A0A0M9Z5B0-F1
#
_cell.length_a   1.000
_cell.length_b   1.000
_cell.length_c   1.000
_cell.angle_alpha   90.00
_cell.angle_beta   90.00
_cell.angle_gamma   90.00
#
_symmetry.space_group_name_H-M   'P 1'
#
loop_
_entity.id
_entity.type
_entity.pdbx_description
1 polymer ?
#
loop_
_entity_poly.entity_id
_entity_poly.type
_entity_poly.pdbx_seq_one_letter_code
_entity_poly.pdbx_strand_id
1 'polypeptide(L)' 'MDVVRVMESLTEQGATVLFKVDAERMRDGMKPWTFVASGAPFRGDLLVRTEAVSLEACLEVCLPQLRELGAVIPD' A
#
# COMPACT_ATOMS: atom_id res chain seq x y z
N MET A 1 -11.19 3.24 6.83
CA MET A 1 -10.42 3.77 5.69
C MET A 1 -10.98 3.17 4.42
N ASP A 2 -11.30 3.98 3.42
CA ASP A 2 -11.72 3.47 2.10
C ASP A 2 -10.48 3.22 1.24
N VAL A 3 -10.19 1.94 0.94
CA VAL A 3 -9.01 1.57 0.15
C VAL A 3 -9.07 2.12 -1.27
N VAL A 4 -10.28 2.24 -1.85
CA VAL A 4 -10.45 2.78 -3.21
C VAL A 4 -9.99 4.24 -3.22
N ARG A 5 -10.48 5.02 -2.26
CA ARG A 5 -10.12 6.44 -2.12
C ARG A 5 -8.63 6.65 -1.87
N VAL A 6 -8.00 5.77 -1.09
CA VAL A 6 -6.54 5.79 -0.88
C VAL A 6 -5.79 5.54 -2.19
N MET A 7 -6.21 4.54 -2.98
CA MET A 7 -5.56 4.20 -4.25
C MET A 7 -5.73 5.30 -5.30
N GLU A 8 -6.93 5.88 -5.40
CA GLU A 8 -7.21 7.02 -6.29
C GLU A 8 -6.34 8.22 -5.92
N SER A 9 -6.31 8.60 -4.64
CA SER A 9 -5.50 9.73 -4.18
C SER A 9 -4.00 9.54 -4.41
N LEU A 10 -3.47 8.33 -4.20
CA LEU A 10 -2.07 8.01 -4.51
C LEU A 10 -1.78 8.12 -6.02
N THR A 11 -2.71 7.66 -6.85
CA THR A 11 -2.59 7.74 -8.31
C THR A 11 -2.63 9.20 -8.80
N GLU A 12 -3.51 10.03 -8.23
CA GLU A 12 -3.57 11.48 -8.50
C GLU A 12 -2.25 12.20 -8.16
N GLN A 13 -1.49 11.67 -7.20
CA GLN A 13 -0.17 12.19 -6.80
C GLN A 13 0.98 11.65 -7.66
N GLY A 14 0.70 10.80 -8.65
CA GLY A 14 1.68 10.22 -9.55
C GLY A 14 2.31 8.91 -9.06
N ALA A 15 1.72 8.27 -8.05
CA ALA A 15 2.18 6.96 -7.59
C ALA A 15 1.60 5.84 -8.46
N THR A 16 2.40 4.80 -8.69
CA THR A 16 1.92 3.50 -9.13
C THR A 16 1.64 2.65 -7.90
N VAL A 17 0.44 2.05 -7.81
CA VAL A 17 -0.01 1.27 -6.64
C VAL A 17 -0.45 -0.12 -7.06
N LEU A 18 -0.04 -1.14 -6.29
CA LEU A 18 -0.50 -2.52 -6.40
C LEU A 18 -1.03 -3.00 -5.05
N PHE A 19 -2.26 -3.50 -5.05
CA PHE A 19 -2.79 -4.35 -3.99
C PHE A 19 -2.96 -5.77 -4.55
N LYS A 20 -2.37 -6.77 -3.89
CA LYS A 20 -2.47 -8.17 -4.28
C LYS A 20 -2.94 -9.01 -3.10
N VAL A 21 -3.84 -9.95 -3.37
CA VAL A 21 -4.16 -11.07 -2.48
C VAL A 21 -3.70 -12.35 -3.13
N ASP A 22 -2.85 -13.09 -2.44
CA ASP A 22 -2.21 -14.30 -2.94
C ASP A 22 -2.86 -15.55 -2.33
N ALA A 23 -3.63 -16.28 -3.13
CA ALA A 23 -4.39 -17.45 -2.69
C ALA A 23 -3.50 -18.62 -2.25
N GLU A 24 -2.31 -18.75 -2.83
CA GLU A 24 -1.37 -19.81 -2.46
C GLU A 24 -0.79 -19.53 -1.09
N ARG A 25 -0.34 -18.28 -0.86
CA ARG A 25 0.10 -17.85 0.47
C ARG A 25 -1.00 -17.96 1.53
N MET A 26 -2.25 -17.69 1.17
CA MET A 26 -3.38 -17.85 2.08
C MET A 26 -3.55 -19.33 2.49
N ARG A 27 -3.52 -20.24 1.51
CA ARG A 27 -3.61 -21.68 1.75
C ARG A 27 -2.46 -22.21 2.62
N ASP A 28 -1.27 -21.63 2.46
CA ASP A 28 -0.07 -22.02 3.19
C ASP A 28 0.06 -21.33 4.57
N GLY A 29 -0.96 -20.57 5.01
CA GLY A 29 -0.95 -19.86 6.31
C GLY A 29 0.06 -18.70 6.39
N MET A 30 0.54 -18.23 5.25
CA MET A 30 1.44 -17.07 5.13
C MET A 30 0.65 -15.76 5.01
N LYS A 31 1.35 -14.62 4.98
CA LYS A 31 0.77 -13.28 4.75
C LYS A 31 0.32 -13.14 3.28
N PRO A 32 -0.98 -13.17 2.95
CA PRO A 32 -1.43 -13.22 1.56
C PRO A 32 -1.57 -11.82 0.95
N TRP A 33 -1.70 -10.78 1.76
CA TRP A 33 -1.85 -9.41 1.28
C TRP A 33 -0.50 -8.78 1.01
N THR A 34 -0.37 -8.14 -0.14
CA THR A 34 0.79 -7.34 -0.53
C THR A 34 0.34 -5.99 -1.03
N PHE A 35 0.87 -4.93 -0.43
CA PHE A 35 0.76 -3.57 -0.92
C PHE A 35 2.12 -3.11 -1.44
N VAL A 36 2.14 -2.47 -2.61
CA VAL A 36 3.31 -1.79 -3.16
C VAL A 36 2.89 -0.41 -3.66
N ALA A 37 3.64 0.63 -3.32
CA ALA A 37 3.52 1.95 -3.92
C ALA A 37 4.91 2.49 -4.29
N SER A 38 5.03 3.07 -5.48
CA SER A 38 6.28 3.63 -6.02
C SER A 38 5.99 4.85 -6.90
N GLY A 39 7.00 5.66 -7.19
CA GLY A 39 6.85 6.88 -8.00
C GLY A 39 6.60 8.13 -7.15
N ALA A 40 6.15 9.22 -7.76
CA ALA A 40 5.85 10.44 -7.00
C ALA A 40 4.74 10.15 -5.96
N PRO A 41 4.77 10.77 -4.77
CA PRO A 41 5.70 11.79 -4.29
C PRO A 41 6.98 11.25 -3.63
N PHE A 42 7.22 9.93 -3.70
CA PHE A 42 8.38 9.31 -3.06
C PHE A 42 9.68 9.75 -3.76
N ARG A 43 10.75 9.96 -2.98
CA ARG A 43 12.05 10.42 -3.54
C ARG A 43 12.79 9.27 -4.21
N GLY A 44 13.27 9.50 -5.44
CA GLY A 44 14.18 8.57 -6.12
C GLY A 44 13.52 7.22 -6.45
N ASP A 45 14.23 6.13 -6.15
CA ASP A 45 13.81 4.73 -6.36
C ASP A 45 13.10 4.12 -5.14
N LEU A 46 12.73 4.95 -4.16
CA LEU A 46 12.03 4.49 -2.97
C LEU A 46 10.64 3.94 -3.32
N LEU A 47 10.28 2.84 -2.65
CA LEU A 47 8.95 2.25 -2.69
C LEU A 47 8.49 1.88 -1.27
N VAL A 48 7.18 1.93 -1.05
CA VAL A 48 6.55 1.36 0.14
C VAL A 48 6.07 -0.04 -0.22
N ARG A 49 6.54 -1.06 0.51
CA ARG A 49 6.06 -2.43 0.37
C ARG A 49 5.67 -3.00 1.72
N THR A 50 4.45 -3.52 1.81
CA THR A 50 3.94 -4.18 3.02
C THR A 50 3.38 -5.54 2.66
N GLU A 51 3.68 -6.54 3.49
CA GLU A 51 3.03 -7.85 3.47
C GLU A 51 2.30 -8.06 4.80
N ALA A 52 1.03 -8.46 4.73
CA ALA A 52 0.16 -8.57 5.91
C ALA A 52 -0.82 -9.75 5.82
N VAL A 53 -1.39 -10.11 6.97
CA VAL A 53 -2.39 -11.20 7.10
C VAL A 53 -3.80 -10.77 6.67
N SER A 54 -4.10 -9.47 6.72
CA SER A 54 -5.37 -8.89 6.27
C SER A 54 -5.15 -7.56 5.53
N LEU A 55 -6.21 -7.05 4.88
CA LEU A 55 -6.22 -5.73 4.26
C LEU A 55 -5.99 -4.63 5.30
N GLU A 56 -6.69 -4.70 6.44
CA GLU A 56 -6.62 -3.72 7.52
C GLU A 56 -5.20 -3.64 8.10
N ALA A 57 -4.60 -4.79 8.42
CA ALA A 57 -3.22 -4.84 8.92
C ALA A 57 -2.21 -4.30 7.89
N CYS A 58 -2.51 -4.44 6.59
CA CYS A 58 -1.69 -3.86 5.54
C CYS A 58 -1.77 -2.33 5.56
N LEU A 59 -2.97 -1.78 5.70
CA LEU A 59 -3.22 -0.33 5.75
C LEU A 59 -2.64 0.30 7.02
N GLU A 60 -2.77 -0.35 8.17
CA GLU A 60 -2.17 0.12 9.43
C GLU A 60 -0.65 0.33 9.31
N VAL A 61 0.02 -0.50 8.53
CA VAL A 61 1.47 -0.43 8.33
C VAL A 61 1.86 0.54 7.21
N CYS A 62 1.18 0.51 6.05
CA CYS A 62 1.62 1.29 4.90
C CYS A 62 1.23 2.77 4.98
N LEU A 63 0.08 3.12 5.58
CA LEU A 63 -0.41 4.50 5.58
C LEU A 63 0.50 5.47 6.35
N PRO A 64 1.06 5.14 7.53
CA PRO A 64 2.05 5.99 8.18
C PRO A 64 3.30 6.22 7.32
N GLN A 65 3.84 5.15 6.72
CA GLN A 65 5.03 5.23 5.87
C GLN A 65 4.80 6.09 4.62
N LEU A 66 3.63 5.97 3.99
CA LEU A 66 3.25 6.80 2.86
C LEU A 66 3.23 8.28 3.25
N ARG A 67 2.67 8.63 4.41
CA ARG A 67 2.64 10.01 4.92
C ARG A 67 4.06 10.53 5.21
N GLU A 68 4.91 9.72 5.83
CA GLU A 68 6.31 10.06 6.10
C GLU A 68 7.10 10.32 4.81
N LEU A 69 6.76 9.61 3.73
CA LEU A 69 7.36 9.78 2.40
C LEU A 69 6.68 10.85 1.55
N GLY A 70 5.75 11.62 2.14
CA GLY A 70 5.16 12.82 1.53
C GLY A 70 3.86 12.59 0.76
N ALA A 71 3.26 11.40 0.85
CA ALA A 71 1.93 11.17 0.29
C ALA A 71 0.84 11.80 1.17
N VAL A 72 -0.06 12.51 0.52
CA VAL A 72 -1.32 12.95 1.10
C VAL A 72 -2.27 11.75 1.13
N ILE A 73 -2.76 11.41 2.30
CA ILE A 73 -3.67 10.28 2.50
C ILE A 73 -4.99 10.83 3.03
N PRO A 74 -6.14 10.55 2.37
CA PRO A 74 -7.45 11.01 2.83
C PRO A 74 -7.82 10.39 4.18
N ASP A 75 -8.59 11.12 4.99
CA ASP A 75 -9.23 10.61 6.21
C ASP A 75 -10.33 9.58 5.91
#